data_AF-R5B3K3-F1
#
_entry.id   AF-R5B3K3-F1
#
_cell.length_a   1.000
_cell.length_b   1.000
_cell.length_c   1.000
_cell.angle_alpha   90.00
_cell.angle_beta   90.00
_cell.angle_gamma   90.00
#
_symmetry.space_group_name_H-M   'P 1'
#
loop_
_entity.id
_entity.type
_entity.pdbx_description
1 polymer ?
#
loop_
_entity_poly.entity_id
_entity_poly.type
_entity_poly.pdbx_seq_one_letter_code
_entity_poly.pdbx_strand_id
1 'polypeptide(L)'
;MDMENSVWWQPVLRWCVTAGVAVWSAVLPGMPYLLLCTGFVLLDCWSACALGRRVAKLMPEKALADAGKVKSWRLGKVVRTLAEIYAVLLLVHFAQICMPQVVKVDLRQVVAGAVCGWQFWSYLENKASCNGARWASLARRFLADKTSRHLNINICDDEKD
;
A
#
# COMPACT_ATOMS: atom_id res chain seq x y z
N MET A 1 -13.85 15.03 -58.43
CA MET A 1 -12.92 13.88 -58.53
C MET A 1 -12.40 13.70 -57.13
N ASP A 2 -13.25 13.23 -56.22
CA ASP A 2 -13.04 13.40 -54.78
C ASP A 2 -13.73 12.28 -54.01
N MET A 3 -13.29 11.03 -54.15
CA MET A 3 -13.74 9.92 -53.29
C MET A 3 -12.65 8.87 -53.04
N GLU A 4 -11.38 9.30 -52.92
CA GLU A 4 -10.27 8.39 -52.61
C GLU A 4 -9.33 8.95 -51.51
N ASN A 5 -9.91 9.73 -50.59
CA ASN A 5 -9.30 9.99 -49.29
C ASN A 5 -10.14 9.33 -48.18
N SER A 6 -10.66 8.13 -48.45
CA SER A 6 -11.51 7.37 -47.53
C SER A 6 -10.68 6.77 -46.40
N VAL A 7 -10.37 7.62 -45.42
CA VAL A 7 -10.12 7.35 -44.00
C VAL A 7 -9.56 5.96 -43.65
N TRP A 8 -8.43 5.58 -44.24
CA TRP A 8 -7.67 4.37 -43.91
C TRP A 8 -7.24 4.29 -42.44
N TRP A 9 -7.22 5.43 -41.73
CA TRP A 9 -7.00 5.51 -40.29
C TRP A 9 -8.17 5.01 -39.45
N GLN A 10 -9.41 4.98 -39.96
CA GLN A 10 -10.58 4.50 -39.21
C GLN A 10 -10.48 3.02 -38.80
N PRO A 11 -10.15 2.07 -39.68
CA PRO A 11 -9.99 0.68 -39.27
C PRO A 11 -8.83 0.52 -38.28
N VAL A 12 -7.69 1.19 -38.52
CA VAL A 12 -6.54 1.17 -37.60
C VAL A 12 -6.93 1.68 -36.22
N LEU A 13 -7.59 2.84 -36.15
CA LEU A 13 -8.08 3.42 -34.90
C LEU A 13 -9.08 2.49 -34.20
N ARG A 14 -10.00 1.86 -34.94
CA ARG A 14 -10.96 0.90 -34.39
C ARG A 14 -10.27 -0.32 -33.78
N TRP A 15 -9.25 -0.87 -34.44
CA TRP A 15 -8.47 -2.00 -33.90
C TRP A 15 -7.69 -1.59 -32.66
N CYS A 16 -7.05 -0.42 -32.66
CA CYS A 16 -6.36 0.11 -31.49
C CYS A 16 -7.30 0.34 -30.30
N VAL A 17 -8.47 0.95 -30.53
CA VAL A 17 -9.48 1.17 -29.49
C VAL A 17 -10.02 -0.16 -28.97
N THR A 18 -10.32 -1.10 -29.86
CA THR A 18 -10.85 -2.42 -29.45
C THR A 18 -9.83 -3.20 -28.63
N ALA A 19 -8.56 -3.22 -29.05
CA ALA A 19 -7.49 -3.85 -28.28
C ALA A 19 -7.30 -3.15 -26.92
N GLY A 20 -7.33 -1.82 -26.90
CA GLY A 20 -7.24 -1.03 -25.66
C GLY A 20 -8.39 -1.32 -24.70
N VAL A 21 -9.62 -1.36 -25.19
CA VAL A 21 -10.81 -1.69 -24.39
C VAL A 21 -10.77 -3.13 -23.90
N ALA A 22 -10.32 -4.08 -24.73
CA ALA A 22 -10.17 -5.47 -24.31
C ALA A 22 -9.16 -5.60 -23.15
N VAL A 23 -7.98 -4.98 -23.27
CA VAL A 23 -6.98 -4.94 -22.20
C VAL A 23 -7.55 -4.23 -20.96
N TRP A 24 -8.23 -3.09 -21.14
CA TRP A 24 -8.83 -2.35 -20.04
C TRP A 24 -9.87 -3.18 -19.29
N SER A 25 -10.74 -3.89 -20.01
CA SER A 25 -11.78 -4.75 -19.44
C SER A 25 -11.20 -5.94 -18.68
N ALA A 26 -10.07 -6.48 -19.14
CA ALA A 26 -9.35 -7.55 -18.44
C ALA A 26 -8.71 -7.06 -17.14
N VAL A 27 -8.19 -5.83 -17.09
CA VAL A 27 -7.50 -5.27 -15.91
C VAL A 27 -8.49 -4.65 -14.91
N LEU A 28 -9.67 -4.22 -15.36
CA LEU A 28 -10.71 -3.57 -14.54
C LEU A 28 -11.03 -4.30 -13.22
N PRO A 29 -11.13 -5.64 -13.16
CA PRO A 29 -11.40 -6.35 -11.91
C PRO A 29 -10.26 -6.25 -10.88
N GLY A 30 -9.03 -5.95 -11.34
CA GLY A 30 -7.84 -5.77 -10.52
C GLY A 30 -7.63 -4.34 -10.02
N MET A 31 -8.26 -3.34 -10.66
CA MET A 31 -8.12 -1.92 -10.33
C MET A 31 -8.34 -1.55 -8.86
N PRO A 32 -9.39 -2.02 -8.15
CA PRO A 32 -9.59 -1.61 -6.75
C PRO A 32 -8.40 -2.00 -5.86
N TYR A 33 -7.77 -3.15 -6.12
CA TYR A 33 -6.60 -3.62 -5.38
C TYR A 33 -5.35 -2.78 -5.72
N LEU A 34 -5.15 -2.47 -7.00
CA LEU A 34 -4.03 -1.62 -7.45
C LEU A 34 -4.11 -0.22 -6.83
N LEU A 35 -5.30 0.40 -6.85
CA LEU A 35 -5.52 1.72 -6.26
C LEU A 35 -5.31 1.70 -4.74
N LEU A 36 -5.82 0.68 -4.05
CA LEU A 36 -5.64 0.52 -2.61
C LEU A 36 -4.16 0.39 -2.24
N CYS A 37 -3.42 -0.51 -2.91
CA CYS A 37 -1.99 -0.69 -2.67
C CYS A 37 -1.19 0.59 -2.96
N THR A 38 -1.54 1.32 -4.02
CA THR A 38 -0.91 2.60 -4.35
C THR A 38 -1.14 3.64 -3.27
N GLY A 39 -2.36 3.72 -2.74
CA GLY A 39 -2.67 4.58 -1.59
C GLY A 39 -1.76 4.28 -0.39
N PHE A 40 -1.61 3.00 -0.03
CA PHE A 40 -0.74 2.59 1.09
C PHE A 40 0.74 2.89 0.86
N VAL A 41 1.28 2.66 -0.34
CA VAL A 41 2.68 2.99 -0.67
C VAL A 41 2.93 4.49 -0.61
N LEU A 42 1.98 5.30 -1.12
CA LEU A 42 2.09 6.76 -1.04
C LEU A 42 2.01 7.25 0.41
N LEU A 43 1.14 6.66 1.23
CA LEU A 43 1.03 6.97 2.66
C LEU A 43 2.32 6.64 3.41
N ASP A 44 2.92 5.46 3.16
CA ASP A 44 4.19 5.08 3.74
C ASP A 44 5.30 6.08 3.35
N CYS A 45 5.43 6.39 2.05
CA CYS A 45 6.41 7.36 1.57
C CYS A 45 6.22 8.76 2.17
N TRP A 46 4.97 9.22 2.25
CA TRP A 46 4.64 10.50 2.88
C TRP A 46 5.04 10.50 4.36
N SER A 47 4.82 9.39 5.06
CA SER A 47 5.19 9.24 6.46
C SER A 47 6.70 9.28 6.69
N ALA A 48 7.48 8.62 5.83
CA ALA A 48 8.94 8.69 5.84
C ALA A 48 9.46 10.11 5.55
N CYS A 49 8.82 10.83 4.62
CA CYS A 49 9.14 12.22 4.33
C CYS A 49 8.77 13.16 5.49
N ALA A 50 7.65 12.92 6.16
CA ALA A 50 7.24 13.66 7.36
C ALA A 50 8.17 13.38 8.54
N LEU A 51 8.65 12.14 8.70
CA LEU A 51 9.64 11.76 9.70
C LEU A 51 10.97 12.48 9.46
N GLY A 52 11.51 12.43 8.23
CA GLY A 52 12.74 13.12 7.88
C GLY A 52 12.69 14.62 8.15
N ARG A 53 11.54 15.27 7.87
CA ARG A 53 11.32 16.70 8.21
C ARG A 53 11.28 16.97 9.72
N ARG A 54 10.84 16.02 10.55
CA ARG A 54 10.81 16.16 12.02
C ARG A 54 12.19 15.95 12.62
N VAL A 55 12.91 14.91 12.19
CA VAL A 55 14.28 14.64 12.61
C VAL A 55 15.19 15.82 12.26
N ALA A 56 15.01 16.41 11.07
CA ALA A 56 15.75 17.60 10.66
C ALA A 56 15.60 18.80 11.62
N LYS A 57 14.40 18.96 12.20
CA LYS A 57 14.11 20.03 13.18
C LYS A 57 14.67 19.72 14.58
N LEU A 58 14.70 18.45 14.97
CA LEU A 58 15.12 18.01 16.30
C LEU A 58 16.65 17.86 16.43
N MET A 59 17.35 17.53 15.34
CA MET A 59 18.80 17.30 15.34
C MET A 59 19.48 18.03 14.17
N PRO A 60 19.63 19.37 14.23
CA PRO A 60 20.20 20.15 13.13
C PRO A 60 21.67 19.84 12.83
N GLU A 61 22.47 19.35 13.80
CA GLU A 61 23.87 18.98 13.58
C GLU A 61 24.06 17.69 12.76
N LYS A 62 23.15 16.70 12.91
CA LYS A 62 23.19 15.43 12.14
C LYS A 62 22.35 15.50 10.87
N ALA A 63 21.46 16.49 10.77
CA ALA A 63 20.66 16.77 9.58
C ALA A 63 21.50 17.51 8.52
N LEU A 64 22.68 16.99 8.20
CA LEU A 64 23.57 17.58 7.21
C LEU A 64 22.87 17.57 5.83
N ALA A 65 22.51 18.76 5.37
CA ALA A 65 22.20 19.19 3.99
C ALA A 65 20.97 18.60 3.24
N ASP A 66 20.40 17.46 3.60
CA ASP A 66 19.45 16.73 2.70
C ASP A 66 18.09 16.32 3.28
N ALA A 67 17.84 16.65 4.55
CA ALA A 67 16.66 16.22 5.29
C ALA A 67 15.42 17.09 4.97
N GLY A 68 14.91 17.02 3.74
CA GLY A 68 13.66 17.68 3.37
C GLY A 68 13.40 17.82 1.87
N LYS A 69 14.45 17.71 1.04
CA LYS A 69 14.27 17.70 -0.42
C LYS A 69 13.75 16.35 -0.88
N VAL A 70 12.70 16.37 -1.68
CA VAL A 70 12.18 15.21 -2.41
C VAL A 70 13.26 14.82 -3.41
N LYS A 71 14.24 14.03 -2.97
CA LYS A 71 15.29 13.51 -3.85
C LYS A 71 14.62 12.63 -4.90
N SER A 72 14.96 12.84 -6.17
CA SER A 72 14.53 12.01 -7.29
C SER A 72 14.72 10.51 -7.01
N TRP A 73 15.78 10.15 -6.30
CA TRP A 73 16.04 8.79 -5.82
C TRP A 73 14.90 8.19 -4.97
N ARG A 74 14.27 8.99 -4.08
CA ARG A 74 13.13 8.52 -3.26
C ARG A 74 11.89 8.27 -4.10
N LEU A 75 11.62 9.13 -5.09
CA LEU A 75 10.54 8.90 -6.05
C LEU A 75 10.81 7.65 -6.90
N GLY A 76 12.05 7.45 -7.36
CA GLY A 76 12.44 6.25 -8.09
C GLY A 76 12.22 4.96 -7.27
N LYS A 77 12.52 5.00 -5.97
CA LYS A 77 12.22 3.89 -5.06
C LYS A 77 10.72 3.60 -4.98
N VAL A 78 9.88 4.63 -4.83
CA VAL A 78 8.40 4.48 -4.81
C VAL A 78 7.90 3.90 -6.13
N VAL A 79 8.35 4.41 -7.27
CA VAL A 79 7.95 3.91 -8.59
C VAL A 79 8.35 2.45 -8.77
N ARG A 80 9.56 2.06 -8.34
CA ARG A 80 9.99 0.65 -8.37
C ARG A 80 9.09 -0.21 -7.48
N THR A 81 8.81 0.21 -6.25
CA THR A 81 7.94 -0.55 -5.33
C THR A 81 6.52 -0.69 -5.88
N LEU A 82 5.97 0.37 -6.49
CA LEU A 82 4.67 0.31 -7.17
C LEU A 82 4.70 -0.65 -8.36
N ALA A 83 5.75 -0.60 -9.19
CA ALA A 83 5.90 -1.49 -10.33
C ALA A 83 5.99 -2.96 -9.91
N GLU A 84 6.74 -3.27 -8.84
CA GLU A 84 6.84 -4.62 -8.28
C GLU A 84 5.48 -5.10 -7.75
N ILE A 85 4.78 -4.28 -6.97
CA ILE A 85 3.45 -4.62 -6.44
C ILE A 85 2.44 -4.84 -7.58
N TYR A 86 2.46 -3.98 -8.59
CA TYR A 86 1.58 -4.08 -9.76
C TYR A 86 1.87 -5.35 -10.56
N ALA A 87 3.15 -5.69 -10.78
CA ALA A 87 3.55 -6.92 -11.44
C ALA A 87 3.05 -8.16 -10.68
N VAL A 88 3.19 -8.18 -9.35
CA VAL A 88 2.69 -9.28 -8.51
C VAL A 88 1.17 -9.39 -8.57
N LEU A 89 0.43 -8.28 -8.45
CA LEU A 89 -1.03 -8.28 -8.51
C LEU A 89 -1.57 -8.72 -9.87
N LEU A 90 -0.93 -8.28 -10.96
CA LEU A 90 -1.28 -8.73 -12.31
C LEU A 90 -0.97 -10.22 -12.49
N LEU A 91 0.20 -10.68 -12.04
CA LEU A 91 0.56 -12.10 -12.11
C LEU A 91 -0.46 -12.98 -11.36
N VAL A 92 -0.84 -12.58 -10.16
CA VAL A 92 -1.86 -13.26 -9.35
C VAL A 92 -3.23 -13.24 -10.04
N HIS A 93 -3.59 -12.10 -10.64
CA HIS A 93 -4.83 -11.98 -11.39
C HIS A 93 -4.88 -12.94 -12.59
N PHE A 94 -3.81 -13.01 -13.38
CA PHE A 94 -3.72 -13.96 -14.49
C PHE A 94 -3.67 -15.41 -14.02
N ALA A 95 -2.93 -15.72 -12.94
CA ALA A 95 -2.90 -17.06 -12.36
C ALA A 95 -4.30 -17.52 -11.94
N GLN A 96 -5.11 -16.63 -11.36
CA GLN A 96 -6.48 -16.94 -10.97
C GLN A 96 -7.43 -17.15 -12.17
N ILE A 97 -7.19 -16.45 -13.29
CA ILE A 97 -7.92 -16.71 -14.56
C ILE A 97 -7.51 -18.07 -15.15
N CYS A 98 -6.22 -18.42 -15.11
CA CYS A 98 -5.72 -19.69 -15.65
C CYS A 98 -6.11 -20.90 -14.78
N MET A 99 -6.29 -20.73 -13.47
CA MET A 99 -6.53 -21.82 -12.51
C MET A 99 -7.75 -21.56 -11.59
N PRO A 100 -8.96 -21.33 -12.13
CA PRO A 100 -10.11 -20.88 -11.34
C PRO A 100 -10.66 -21.93 -10.37
N GLN A 101 -10.38 -23.21 -10.58
CA GLN A 101 -10.94 -24.32 -9.80
C GLN A 101 -10.05 -24.77 -8.64
N VAL A 102 -8.79 -24.30 -8.58
CA VAL A 102 -7.82 -24.74 -7.56
C VAL A 102 -7.99 -23.96 -6.26
N VAL A 103 -8.43 -22.70 -6.33
CA VAL A 103 -8.49 -21.81 -5.17
C VAL A 103 -9.86 -21.14 -5.09
N LYS A 104 -10.66 -21.54 -4.09
CA LYS A 104 -11.98 -20.93 -3.79
C LYS A 104 -11.87 -19.53 -3.20
N VAL A 105 -10.68 -19.14 -2.74
CA VAL A 105 -10.38 -17.83 -2.16
C VAL A 105 -9.86 -16.91 -3.27
N ASP A 106 -10.26 -15.64 -3.28
CA ASP A 106 -9.72 -14.67 -4.23
C ASP A 106 -8.25 -14.34 -3.85
N LEU A 107 -7.28 -14.90 -4.58
CA LEU A 107 -5.85 -14.68 -4.31
C LEU A 107 -5.50 -13.19 -4.38
N ARG A 108 -6.21 -12.41 -5.21
CA ARG A 108 -6.00 -10.96 -5.32
C ARG A 108 -6.27 -10.27 -3.99
N GLN A 109 -7.32 -10.67 -3.27
CA GLN A 109 -7.65 -10.11 -1.96
C GLN A 109 -6.59 -10.46 -0.91
N VAL A 110 -6.13 -11.71 -0.92
CA VAL A 110 -5.11 -12.18 0.02
C VAL A 110 -3.80 -11.42 -0.19
N VAL A 111 -3.35 -11.31 -1.44
CA VAL A 111 -2.09 -10.63 -1.79
C VAL A 111 -2.21 -9.13 -1.55
N ALA A 112 -3.31 -8.49 -1.97
CA ALA A 112 -3.53 -7.07 -1.69
C ALA A 112 -3.58 -6.80 -0.18
N GLY A 113 -4.24 -7.67 0.60
CA GLY A 113 -4.28 -7.59 2.05
C GLY A 113 -2.89 -7.72 2.68
N ALA A 114 -2.07 -8.67 2.21
CA ALA A 114 -0.70 -8.85 2.68
C ALA A 114 0.18 -7.63 2.36
N VAL A 115 0.11 -7.11 1.13
CA VAL A 115 0.87 -5.92 0.72
C VAL A 115 0.42 -4.69 1.50
N CYS A 116 -0.89 -4.46 1.64
CA CYS A 116 -1.40 -3.32 2.41
C CYS A 116 -1.02 -3.43 3.89
N GLY A 117 -1.07 -4.64 4.47
CA GLY A 117 -0.62 -4.90 5.84
C GLY A 117 0.87 -4.61 6.03
N TRP A 118 1.71 -5.04 5.07
CA TRP A 118 3.14 -4.75 5.08
C TRP A 118 3.44 -3.25 5.00
N GLN A 119 2.79 -2.54 4.07
CA GLN A 119 2.96 -1.09 3.94
C GLN A 119 2.43 -0.33 5.16
N PHE A 120 1.33 -0.79 5.74
CA PHE A 120 0.78 -0.24 6.98
C PHE A 120 1.75 -0.42 8.16
N TRP A 121 2.40 -1.59 8.25
CA TRP A 121 3.41 -1.84 9.26
C TRP A 121 4.61 -0.88 9.14
N SER A 122 5.12 -0.66 7.92
CA SER A 122 6.21 0.30 7.69
C SER A 122 5.80 1.74 8.05
N TYR A 123 4.57 2.13 7.75
CA TYR A 123 4.01 3.41 8.18
C TYR A 123 3.97 3.55 9.71
N LEU A 124 3.56 2.50 10.43
CA LEU A 124 3.51 2.49 11.89
C LEU A 124 4.91 2.62 12.50
N GLU A 125 5.89 1.90 11.94
CA GLU A 125 7.29 1.98 12.34
C GLU A 125 7.82 3.41 12.19
N ASN A 126 7.63 4.02 11.03
CA ASN A 126 8.02 5.41 10.77
C ASN A 126 7.37 6.40 11.76
N LYS A 127 6.12 6.18 12.15
CA LYS A 127 5.44 7.00 13.18
C LYS A 127 5.96 6.73 14.59
N ALA A 128 6.39 5.50 14.88
CA ALA A 128 6.96 5.14 16.18
C ALA A 128 8.36 5.74 16.37
N SER A 129 9.21 5.78 15.33
CA SER A 129 10.63 6.18 15.44
C SER A 129 10.86 7.58 16.04
N CYS A 130 10.02 8.57 15.74
CA CYS A 130 10.15 9.91 16.33
C CYS A 130 9.27 10.15 17.56
N ASN A 131 8.24 9.34 17.77
CA ASN A 131 7.26 9.55 18.85
C ASN A 131 7.47 8.60 20.04
N GLY A 132 8.49 7.75 19.98
CA GLY A 132 9.16 7.02 21.08
C GLY A 132 8.34 5.99 21.88
N ALA A 133 7.01 6.15 22.02
CA ALA A 133 6.23 5.36 22.97
C ALA A 133 4.72 5.30 22.70
N ARG A 134 4.16 6.13 21.81
CA ARG A 134 2.69 6.27 21.70
C ARG A 134 1.97 5.09 21.06
N TRP A 135 2.52 4.44 20.02
CA TRP A 135 1.91 3.22 19.46
C TRP A 135 2.06 2.02 20.38
N ALA A 136 3.21 1.87 21.04
CA ALA A 136 3.39 0.86 22.07
C ALA A 136 2.40 1.09 23.24
N SER A 137 2.18 2.34 23.66
CA SER A 137 1.18 2.71 24.66
C SER A 137 -0.25 2.45 24.18
N LEU A 138 -0.57 2.72 22.91
CA LEU A 138 -1.90 2.49 22.33
C LEU A 138 -2.20 1.00 22.14
N ALA A 139 -1.22 0.23 21.65
CA ALA A 139 -1.31 -1.23 21.55
C ALA A 139 -1.42 -1.86 22.93
N ARG A 140 -0.63 -1.41 23.92
CA ARG A 140 -0.77 -1.82 25.32
C ARG A 140 -2.13 -1.46 25.90
N ARG A 141 -2.68 -0.28 25.59
CA ARG A 141 -4.03 0.14 26.03
C ARG A 141 -5.13 -0.70 25.38
N PHE A 142 -5.02 -0.99 24.09
CA PHE A 142 -5.98 -1.83 23.37
C PHE A 142 -5.92 -3.30 23.81
N LEU A 143 -4.71 -3.82 24.05
CA LEU A 143 -4.51 -5.12 24.67
C LEU A 143 -5.05 -5.15 26.10
N ALA A 144 -4.72 -4.16 26.93
CA ALA A 144 -5.22 -4.05 28.30
C ALA A 144 -6.76 -3.92 28.36
N ASP A 145 -7.38 -3.22 27.39
CA ASP A 145 -8.84 -3.06 27.29
C ASP A 145 -9.54 -4.34 26.80
N LYS A 146 -8.91 -5.10 25.89
CA LYS A 146 -9.39 -6.44 25.51
C LYS A 146 -9.20 -7.47 26.63
N THR A 147 -8.12 -7.33 27.40
CA THR A 147 -7.79 -8.22 28.51
C THR A 147 -8.65 -7.89 29.73
N SER A 148 -8.97 -6.63 30.03
CA SER A 148 -9.82 -6.23 31.17
C SER A 148 -11.27 -6.68 31.00
N ARG A 149 -11.77 -6.82 29.77
CA ARG A 149 -13.13 -7.30 29.50
C ARG A 149 -13.30 -8.82 29.66
N HIS A 150 -12.18 -9.57 29.64
CA HIS A 150 -12.17 -11.03 29.81
C HIS A 150 -11.45 -11.50 31.09
N LEU A 151 -10.65 -10.65 31.74
CA LEU A 151 -10.10 -10.88 33.07
C LEU A 151 -10.86 -10.04 34.09
N ASN A 152 -12.04 -10.53 34.44
CA ASN A 152 -12.70 -10.21 35.71
C ASN A 152 -11.95 -10.90 36.85
N ILE A 153 -10.68 -10.54 37.07
CA ILE A 153 -9.96 -10.91 38.29
C ILE A 153 -9.99 -9.66 39.18
N ASN A 154 -10.97 -9.63 40.08
CA ASN A 154 -10.84 -8.88 41.32
C ASN A 154 -9.68 -9.52 42.08
N ILE A 155 -8.55 -8.83 42.13
CA ILE A 155 -7.60 -9.02 43.25
C ILE A 155 -8.12 -8.12 44.37
N CYS A 156 -9.29 -8.49 44.90
CA CYS A 156 -9.68 -8.15 46.25
C CYS A 156 -9.42 -9.42 47.06
N ASP A 157 -8.68 -9.25 48.15
CA ASP A 157 -8.38 -10.22 49.20
C ASP A 157 -7.27 -11.24 48.80
N ASP A 158 -6.14 -11.37 49.51
CA ASP A 158 -6.02 -11.39 50.97
C ASP A 158 -4.90 -10.51 51.57
N GLU A 159 -5.27 -9.99 52.72
CA GLU A 159 -4.53 -9.39 53.83
C GLU A 159 -3.65 -10.42 54.57
N LYS A 160 -2.62 -9.94 55.32
CA LYS A 160 -1.82 -10.66 56.35
C LYS A 160 -0.92 -11.79 55.81
N ASP A 161 0.39 -11.83 56.01
CA ASP A 161 1.27 -11.37 57.10
C ASP A 161 2.70 -11.16 56.55
#